data_AF-A0A1B6H5H3-F1
#
_entry.id   AF-A0A1B6H5H3-F1
#
_cell.length_a   1.000
_cell.length_b   1.000
_cell.length_c   1.000
_cell.angle_alpha   90.00
_cell.angle_beta   90.00
_cell.angle_gamma   90.00
#
_symmetry.space_group_name_H-M   'P 1'
#
loop_
_entity.id
_entity.type
_entity.pdbx_description
1 polymer ?
#
loop_
_entity_poly.entity_id
_entity_poly.type
_entity_poly.pdbx_seq_one_letter_code
_entity_poly.pdbx_strand_id
1 'polypeptide(L)'
;YTRLTGESDADYVTRISTLRRLFPTSRIWVEDEDLTHSEDYYRLLYQQMPGEDTDTYYARLVAPQPDESDASYVARLNIIKQVYPDLPLWYEEKYLKYVTKYYLLKYAKQPSETDSEYYVRLLKQEKGENTDNYVKRVKNLSTLFPDLDIWQNIDQIEISRTYYEQLFKRKLGESLDQYYNRIMYQGLNETP
;
A
#
# COMPACT_ATOMS: atom_id res chain seq x y z
N TYR A 1 -3.59 25.11 5.55
CA TYR A 1 -4.74 25.32 6.45
C TYR A 1 -4.28 24.92 7.83
N THR A 2 -3.84 25.91 8.57
CA THR A 2 -2.87 25.77 9.65
C THR A 2 -3.56 25.62 10.99
N ARG A 3 -2.99 24.79 11.86
CA ARG A 3 -3.26 24.79 13.30
C ARG A 3 -3.41 26.24 13.80
N LEU A 4 -4.37 26.46 14.69
CA LEU A 4 -4.52 27.78 15.29
C LEU A 4 -3.27 28.10 16.12
N THR A 5 -2.88 29.37 16.18
CA THR A 5 -1.71 29.78 16.96
C THR A 5 -1.90 29.40 18.43
N GLY A 6 -0.99 28.59 18.97
CA GLY A 6 -1.05 28.09 20.35
C GLY A 6 -1.98 26.90 20.58
N GLU A 7 -2.57 26.32 19.52
CA GLU A 7 -3.41 25.13 19.63
C GLU A 7 -2.56 23.87 19.86
N SER A 8 -2.91 23.10 20.90
CA SER A 8 -2.27 21.81 21.14
C SER A 8 -2.71 20.77 20.10
N ASP A 9 -1.92 19.70 19.93
CA ASP A 9 -2.25 18.59 19.04
C ASP A 9 -3.62 17.96 19.40
N ALA A 10 -3.92 17.87 20.69
CA ALA A 10 -5.18 17.33 21.19
C ALA A 10 -6.38 18.24 20.84
N ASP A 11 -6.22 19.56 20.99
CA ASP A 11 -7.25 20.54 20.64
C ASP A 11 -7.50 20.57 19.12
N TYR A 12 -6.42 20.54 18.33
CA TYR A 12 -6.49 20.44 16.88
C TYR A 12 -7.24 19.18 16.43
N VAL A 13 -6.85 18.00 16.93
CA VAL A 13 -7.51 16.73 16.61
C VAL A 13 -9.00 16.76 17.01
N THR A 14 -9.32 17.34 18.16
CA THR A 14 -10.71 17.49 18.63
C THR A 14 -11.53 18.38 17.69
N ARG A 15 -10.99 19.54 17.31
CA ARG A 15 -11.64 20.47 16.39
C ARG A 15 -11.83 19.88 15.01
N ILE A 16 -10.80 19.27 14.41
CA ILE A 16 -10.91 18.67 13.08
C ILE A 16 -11.85 17.46 13.10
N SER A 17 -11.85 16.64 14.17
CA SER A 17 -12.83 15.56 14.34
C SER A 17 -14.27 16.07 14.36
N THR A 18 -14.50 17.26 14.94
CA THR A 18 -15.82 17.90 14.95
C THR A 18 -16.21 18.33 13.54
N LEU A 19 -15.31 18.95 12.78
CA LEU A 19 -15.55 19.31 11.38
C LEU A 19 -15.84 18.09 10.50
N ARG A 20 -15.12 16.97 10.71
CA ARG A 20 -15.36 15.72 9.99
C ARG A 20 -16.76 15.17 10.25
N ARG A 21 -17.27 15.27 11.49
CA ARG A 21 -18.65 14.87 11.83
C ARG A 21 -19.71 15.78 11.22
N LEU A 22 -19.43 17.09 11.14
CA LEU A 22 -20.35 18.07 10.54
C LEU A 22 -20.41 17.96 9.02
N PHE A 23 -19.29 17.62 8.38
CA PHE A 23 -19.15 17.56 6.92
C PHE A 23 -18.60 16.21 6.44
N PRO A 24 -19.23 15.07 6.77
CA PRO A 24 -18.64 13.75 6.56
C PRO A 24 -18.44 13.39 5.09
N THR A 25 -19.20 14.01 4.18
CA THR A 25 -19.12 13.80 2.73
C THR A 25 -18.12 14.73 2.04
N SER A 26 -17.40 15.57 2.78
CA SER A 26 -16.40 16.45 2.17
C SER A 26 -15.23 15.65 1.62
N ARG A 27 -14.80 16.00 0.41
CA ARG A 27 -13.67 15.39 -0.29
C ARG A 27 -12.33 15.52 0.44
N ILE A 28 -12.22 16.47 1.38
CA ILE A 28 -10.99 16.65 2.16
C ILE A 28 -10.70 15.47 3.09
N TRP A 29 -11.66 14.56 3.32
CA TRP A 29 -11.50 13.40 4.19
C TRP A 29 -11.12 12.12 3.46
N VAL A 30 -11.16 12.12 2.12
CA VAL A 30 -10.88 10.93 1.30
C VAL A 30 -9.43 10.92 0.83
N GLU A 31 -8.99 9.79 0.26
CA GLU A 31 -7.69 9.69 -0.41
C GLU A 31 -7.58 10.69 -1.60
N ASP A 32 -6.38 10.82 -2.18
CA ASP A 32 -6.00 11.73 -3.28
C ASP A 32 -5.61 13.16 -2.87
N GLU A 33 -5.63 14.08 -3.83
CA GLU A 33 -5.03 15.42 -3.76
C GLU A 33 -5.66 16.31 -2.68
N ASP A 34 -6.96 16.13 -2.45
CA ASP A 34 -7.69 16.88 -1.43
C ASP A 34 -7.32 16.46 0.01
N LEU A 35 -6.70 15.28 0.19
CA LEU A 35 -6.21 14.80 1.48
C LEU A 35 -5.17 15.75 2.09
N THR A 36 -4.47 16.55 1.28
CA THR A 36 -3.52 17.58 1.76
C THR A 36 -4.13 18.51 2.82
N HIS A 37 -5.46 18.67 2.81
CA HIS A 37 -6.17 19.51 3.77
C HIS A 37 -6.47 18.84 5.12
N SER A 38 -6.35 17.50 5.21
CA SER A 38 -6.59 16.73 6.44
C SER A 38 -5.43 15.78 6.80
N GLU A 39 -4.33 15.82 6.03
CA GLU A 39 -3.16 14.96 6.22
C GLU A 39 -2.61 15.06 7.65
N ASP A 40 -2.37 16.27 8.15
CA ASP A 40 -1.89 16.49 9.52
C ASP A 40 -2.82 15.90 10.58
N TYR A 41 -4.13 15.95 10.36
CA TYR A 41 -5.11 15.34 11.25
C TYR A 41 -4.96 13.81 11.27
N TYR A 42 -4.82 13.19 10.11
CA TYR A 42 -4.60 11.75 10.04
C TYR A 42 -3.23 11.32 10.57
N ARG A 43 -2.18 12.14 10.38
CA ARG A 43 -0.86 11.91 10.99
C ARG A 43 -0.99 11.84 12.51
N LEU A 44 -1.66 12.80 13.14
CA LEU A 44 -1.81 12.81 14.59
C LEU A 44 -2.73 11.69 15.10
N LEU A 45 -3.81 11.40 14.37
CA LEU A 45 -4.75 10.36 14.76
C LEU A 45 -4.11 8.97 14.76
N TYR A 46 -3.19 8.72 13.83
CA TYR A 46 -2.60 7.41 13.60
C TYR A 46 -1.11 7.33 13.95
N GLN A 47 -0.53 8.35 14.58
CA GLN A 47 0.87 8.30 15.00
C GLN A 47 1.14 7.14 15.98
N GLN A 48 2.39 6.68 15.98
CA GLN A 48 2.91 5.76 16.99
C GLN A 48 2.90 6.44 18.36
N MET A 49 2.42 5.74 19.37
CA MET A 49 2.34 6.27 20.74
C MET A 49 3.71 6.23 21.42
N PRO A 50 3.99 7.13 22.39
CA PRO A 50 5.23 7.07 23.16
C PRO A 50 5.39 5.72 23.87
N GLY A 51 6.50 5.03 23.62
CA GLY A 51 6.80 3.71 24.20
C GLY A 51 6.12 2.52 23.51
N GLU A 52 5.33 2.75 22.46
CA GLU A 52 4.73 1.68 21.66
C GLU A 52 5.79 1.06 20.73
N ASP A 53 5.94 -0.25 20.78
CA ASP A 53 6.83 -0.96 19.85
C ASP A 53 6.24 -1.05 18.44
N THR A 54 7.09 -1.34 17.45
CA THR A 54 6.70 -1.37 16.03
C THR A 54 5.59 -2.38 15.72
N ASP A 55 5.64 -3.56 16.33
CA ASP A 55 4.65 -4.61 16.07
C ASP A 55 3.28 -4.23 16.65
N THR A 56 3.26 -3.71 17.88
CA THR A 56 2.05 -3.17 18.51
C THR A 56 1.48 -2.01 17.70
N TYR A 57 2.34 -1.09 17.24
CA TYR A 57 1.94 0.04 16.41
C TYR A 57 1.27 -0.42 15.11
N TYR A 58 1.91 -1.33 14.37
CA TYR A 58 1.39 -1.82 13.09
C TYR A 58 0.11 -2.62 13.27
N ALA A 59 0.02 -3.48 14.28
CA ALA A 59 -1.20 -4.21 14.60
C ALA A 59 -2.36 -3.25 14.91
N ARG A 60 -2.13 -2.20 15.71
CA ARG A 60 -3.13 -1.17 16.01
C ARG A 60 -3.55 -0.39 14.77
N LEU A 61 -2.59 -0.02 13.92
CA LEU A 61 -2.83 0.81 12.74
C LEU A 61 -3.80 0.14 11.75
N VAL A 62 -3.68 -1.18 11.60
CA VAL A 62 -4.48 -1.98 10.64
C VAL A 62 -5.66 -2.71 11.26
N ALA A 63 -5.86 -2.60 12.58
CA ALA A 63 -6.98 -3.23 13.26
C ALA A 63 -8.32 -2.70 12.70
N PRO A 64 -9.30 -3.57 12.41
CA PRO A 64 -10.65 -3.14 12.07
C PRO A 64 -11.28 -2.35 13.22
N GLN A 65 -12.02 -1.30 12.90
CA GLN A 65 -12.83 -0.58 13.88
C GLN A 65 -14.15 -1.32 14.13
N PRO A 66 -14.79 -1.13 15.31
CA PRO A 66 -16.15 -1.64 15.53
C PRO A 66 -17.10 -1.20 14.41
N ASP A 67 -17.89 -2.14 13.90
CA ASP A 67 -18.89 -1.91 12.84
C ASP A 67 -18.32 -1.40 11.49
N GLU A 68 -17.00 -1.50 11.29
CA GLU A 68 -16.35 -1.08 10.05
C GLU A 68 -16.62 -2.08 8.92
N SER A 69 -17.29 -1.61 7.86
CA SER A 69 -17.45 -2.40 6.63
C SER A 69 -16.10 -2.63 5.93
N ASP A 70 -15.98 -3.69 5.13
CA ASP A 70 -14.75 -3.94 4.38
C ASP A 70 -14.39 -2.79 3.41
N ALA A 71 -15.39 -2.13 2.83
CA ALA A 71 -15.16 -0.95 1.98
C ALA A 71 -14.61 0.23 2.80
N SER A 72 -15.17 0.49 3.98
CA SER A 72 -14.68 1.54 4.90
C SER A 72 -13.29 1.23 5.43
N TYR A 73 -13.00 -0.05 5.73
CA TYR A 73 -11.69 -0.55 6.15
C TYR A 73 -10.61 -0.27 5.10
N VAL A 74 -10.87 -0.65 3.84
CA VAL A 74 -9.95 -0.40 2.73
C VAL A 74 -9.74 1.10 2.53
N ALA A 75 -10.82 1.90 2.52
CA ALA A 75 -10.72 3.35 2.35
C ALA A 75 -9.89 4.02 3.46
N ARG A 76 -10.07 3.61 4.72
CA ARG A 76 -9.27 4.11 5.84
C ARG A 76 -7.80 3.75 5.70
N LEU A 77 -7.48 2.51 5.31
CA LEU A 77 -6.10 2.08 5.14
C LEU A 77 -5.43 2.69 3.91
N ASN A 78 -6.18 3.00 2.85
CA ASN A 78 -5.66 3.80 1.75
C ASN A 78 -5.21 5.19 2.23
N ILE A 79 -6.04 5.87 3.04
CA ILE A 79 -5.69 7.16 3.64
C ILE A 79 -4.42 7.04 4.49
N ILE A 80 -4.34 6.03 5.35
CA ILE A 80 -3.14 5.81 6.19
C ILE A 80 -1.91 5.52 5.32
N LYS A 81 -2.03 4.70 4.27
CA LYS A 81 -0.95 4.44 3.32
C LYS A 81 -0.52 5.72 2.59
N GLN A 82 -1.43 6.59 2.21
CA GLN A 82 -1.09 7.86 1.56
C GLN A 82 -0.40 8.84 2.53
N VAL A 83 -0.82 8.87 3.80
CA VAL A 83 -0.22 9.72 4.85
C VAL A 83 1.17 9.20 5.25
N TYR A 84 1.34 7.88 5.22
CA TYR A 84 2.56 7.19 5.61
C TYR A 84 3.05 6.23 4.51
N PRO A 85 3.43 6.76 3.33
CA PRO A 85 3.70 5.95 2.15
C PRO A 85 4.97 5.13 2.26
N ASP A 86 5.88 5.48 3.18
CA ASP A 86 7.18 4.84 3.36
C ASP A 86 7.22 3.87 4.54
N LEU A 87 6.07 3.59 5.21
CA LEU A 87 6.08 2.62 6.31
C LEU A 87 6.46 1.23 5.79
N PRO A 88 7.46 0.57 6.40
CA PRO A 88 7.79 -0.83 6.14
C PRO A 88 6.60 -1.78 6.13
N LEU A 89 5.57 -1.47 6.94
CA LEU A 89 4.29 -2.18 7.02
C LEU A 89 3.71 -2.55 5.64
N TRP A 90 3.83 -1.67 4.65
CA TRP A 90 3.19 -1.88 3.34
C TRP A 90 3.97 -2.80 2.42
N TYR A 91 5.29 -2.93 2.60
CA TYR A 91 6.18 -3.50 1.58
C TYR A 91 7.11 -4.59 2.10
N GLU A 92 7.47 -4.59 3.37
CA GLU A 92 8.36 -5.62 3.92
C GLU A 92 7.59 -6.90 4.25
N GLU A 93 8.08 -8.02 3.71
CA GLU A 93 7.47 -9.35 3.83
C GLU A 93 7.16 -9.74 5.28
N LYS A 94 8.05 -9.44 6.24
CA LYS A 94 7.85 -9.74 7.67
C LYS A 94 6.60 -9.08 8.28
N TYR A 95 6.10 -8.01 7.67
CA TYR A 95 4.90 -7.29 8.12
C TYR A 95 3.66 -7.64 7.30
N LEU A 96 3.78 -8.48 6.26
CA LEU A 96 2.66 -8.90 5.41
C LEU A 96 1.50 -9.52 6.22
N LYS A 97 1.83 -10.21 7.32
CA LYS A 97 0.86 -10.78 8.27
C LYS A 97 -0.15 -9.74 8.81
N TYR A 98 0.25 -8.47 8.93
CA TYR A 98 -0.63 -7.40 9.44
C TYR A 98 -1.57 -6.87 8.36
N VAL A 99 -1.09 -6.78 7.10
CA VAL A 99 -1.83 -6.14 6.00
C VAL A 99 -2.53 -7.13 5.07
N THR A 100 -2.49 -8.43 5.36
CA THR A 100 -3.09 -9.49 4.52
C THR A 100 -4.56 -9.20 4.20
N LYS A 101 -5.40 -8.88 5.21
CA LYS A 101 -6.81 -8.54 4.98
C LYS A 101 -6.97 -7.35 4.01
N TYR A 102 -6.18 -6.30 4.22
CA TYR A 102 -6.22 -5.10 3.37
C TYR A 102 -5.88 -5.41 1.92
N TYR A 103 -4.80 -6.15 1.68
CA TYR A 103 -4.39 -6.54 0.33
C TYR A 103 -5.43 -7.43 -0.35
N LEU A 104 -5.95 -8.44 0.34
CA LEU A 104 -6.98 -9.33 -0.21
C LEU A 104 -8.24 -8.57 -0.60
N LEU A 105 -8.66 -7.58 0.19
CA LEU A 105 -9.83 -6.76 -0.12
C LEU A 105 -9.56 -5.74 -1.24
N LYS A 106 -8.47 -4.98 -1.14
CA LYS A 106 -8.14 -3.90 -2.08
C LYS A 106 -7.90 -4.43 -3.50
N TYR A 107 -7.22 -5.57 -3.60
CA TYR A 107 -6.81 -6.14 -4.87
C TYR A 107 -7.65 -7.33 -5.31
N ALA A 108 -8.80 -7.59 -4.68
CA ALA A 108 -9.74 -8.59 -5.18
C ALA A 108 -10.16 -8.30 -6.62
N LYS A 109 -10.35 -9.36 -7.42
CA LYS A 109 -10.97 -9.26 -8.74
C LYS A 109 -12.40 -8.77 -8.61
N GLN A 110 -12.80 -7.81 -9.45
CA GLN A 110 -14.17 -7.32 -9.44
C GLN A 110 -15.09 -8.27 -10.23
N PRO A 111 -16.38 -8.43 -9.84
CA PRO A 111 -17.28 -9.40 -10.49
C PRO A 111 -17.48 -9.20 -12.00
N SER A 112 -17.37 -7.97 -12.49
CA SER A 112 -17.57 -7.61 -13.89
C SER A 112 -16.27 -7.52 -14.70
N GLU A 113 -15.12 -7.79 -14.08
CA GLU A 113 -13.81 -7.58 -14.69
C GLU A 113 -13.32 -8.87 -15.35
N THR A 114 -12.80 -8.78 -16.56
CA THR A 114 -12.08 -9.90 -17.21
C THR A 114 -10.75 -10.19 -16.51
N ASP A 115 -10.13 -11.34 -16.76
CA ASP A 115 -8.80 -11.64 -16.18
C ASP A 115 -7.74 -10.64 -16.65
N SER A 116 -7.75 -10.25 -17.93
CA SER A 116 -6.81 -9.26 -18.45
C SER A 116 -6.99 -7.88 -17.82
N GLU A 117 -8.24 -7.40 -17.68
CA GLU A 117 -8.51 -6.13 -16.99
C GLU A 117 -8.06 -6.19 -15.52
N TYR A 118 -8.33 -7.31 -14.85
CA TYR A 118 -7.92 -7.54 -13.48
C TYR A 118 -6.40 -7.49 -13.33
N TYR A 119 -5.65 -8.20 -14.18
CA TYR A 119 -4.19 -8.21 -14.14
C TYR A 119 -3.58 -6.84 -14.45
N VAL A 120 -4.13 -6.11 -15.43
CA VAL A 120 -3.71 -4.73 -15.72
C VAL A 120 -3.91 -3.85 -14.48
N ARG A 121 -5.05 -3.96 -13.79
CA ARG A 121 -5.31 -3.20 -12.57
C ARG A 121 -4.41 -3.62 -11.41
N LEU A 122 -4.20 -4.92 -11.22
CA LEU A 122 -3.37 -5.51 -10.17
C LEU A 122 -1.91 -5.05 -10.25
N LEU A 123 -1.36 -5.02 -11.47
CA LEU A 123 0.04 -4.70 -11.74
C LEU A 123 0.30 -3.24 -12.11
N LYS A 124 -0.74 -2.40 -12.14
CA LYS A 124 -0.58 -0.95 -12.35
C LYS A 124 0.19 -0.33 -11.18
N GLN A 125 1.21 0.47 -11.49
CA GLN A 125 1.94 1.24 -10.48
C GLN A 125 1.01 2.29 -9.86
N GLU A 126 0.98 2.37 -8.53
CA GLU A 126 0.09 3.29 -7.82
C GLU A 126 0.60 4.74 -7.92
N LYS A 127 -0.31 5.71 -7.81
CA LYS A 127 0.07 7.13 -7.83
C LYS A 127 0.99 7.43 -6.64
N GLY A 128 2.15 8.03 -6.92
CA GLY A 128 3.16 8.35 -5.89
C GLY A 128 4.00 7.16 -5.42
N GLU A 129 3.75 5.95 -5.93
CA GLU A 129 4.57 4.77 -5.63
C GLU A 129 5.89 4.85 -6.39
N ASN A 130 7.02 4.75 -5.68
CA ASN A 130 8.32 4.62 -6.32
C ASN A 130 8.54 3.20 -6.85
N THR A 131 9.54 3.02 -7.72
CA THR A 131 9.84 1.74 -8.37
C THR A 131 10.13 0.60 -7.39
N ASP A 132 10.86 0.86 -6.30
CA ASP A 132 11.21 -0.18 -5.33
C ASP A 132 9.96 -0.65 -4.55
N ASN A 133 9.11 0.29 -4.16
CA ASN A 133 7.85 0.02 -3.49
C ASN A 133 6.87 -0.72 -4.41
N TYR A 134 6.82 -0.36 -5.69
CA TYR A 134 6.08 -1.09 -6.72
C TYR A 134 6.49 -2.56 -6.78
N VAL A 135 7.79 -2.85 -6.92
CA VAL A 135 8.29 -4.23 -7.00
C VAL A 135 7.95 -5.01 -5.73
N LYS A 136 8.15 -4.42 -4.54
CA LYS A 136 7.82 -5.06 -3.26
C LYS A 136 6.32 -5.32 -3.12
N ARG A 137 5.47 -4.37 -3.52
CA ARG A 137 4.02 -4.52 -3.50
C ARG A 137 3.59 -5.67 -4.41
N VAL A 138 4.10 -5.72 -5.64
CA VAL A 138 3.76 -6.80 -6.58
C VAL A 138 4.27 -8.16 -6.07
N LYS A 139 5.43 -8.22 -5.42
CA LYS A 139 5.89 -9.44 -4.73
C LYS A 139 4.95 -9.86 -3.60
N ASN A 140 4.44 -8.93 -2.79
CA ASN A 140 3.42 -9.25 -1.80
C ASN A 140 2.12 -9.77 -2.45
N LEU A 141 1.74 -9.23 -3.62
CA LEU A 141 0.59 -9.71 -4.37
C LEU A 141 0.80 -11.13 -4.90
N SER A 142 1.99 -11.47 -5.42
CA SER A 142 2.26 -12.84 -5.87
C SER A 142 2.24 -13.84 -4.71
N THR A 143 2.69 -13.43 -3.51
CA THR A 143 2.57 -14.26 -2.30
C THR A 143 1.11 -14.46 -1.86
N LEU A 144 0.27 -13.43 -1.96
CA LEU A 144 -1.12 -13.49 -1.49
C LEU A 144 -2.10 -14.07 -2.50
N PHE A 145 -1.76 -14.03 -3.80
CA PHE A 145 -2.56 -14.56 -4.89
C PHE A 145 -1.70 -15.51 -5.75
N PRO A 146 -1.14 -16.60 -5.18
CA PRO A 146 -0.15 -17.43 -5.88
C PRO A 146 -0.73 -18.15 -7.11
N ASP A 147 -2.04 -18.39 -7.12
CA ASP A 147 -2.72 -19.17 -8.16
C ASP A 147 -3.10 -18.34 -9.41
N LEU A 148 -2.70 -17.07 -9.51
CA LEU A 148 -3.01 -16.28 -10.69
C LEU A 148 -2.08 -16.63 -11.86
N ASP A 149 -2.67 -16.91 -13.02
CA ASP A 149 -1.95 -17.26 -14.24
C ASP A 149 -0.91 -16.22 -14.66
N ILE A 150 -1.12 -14.93 -14.33
CA ILE A 150 -0.22 -13.82 -14.67
C ILE A 150 1.24 -14.04 -14.19
N TRP A 151 1.46 -14.88 -13.18
CA TRP A 151 2.79 -15.17 -12.66
C TRP A 151 3.59 -16.15 -13.53
N GLN A 152 2.91 -17.03 -14.28
CA GLN A 152 3.54 -18.15 -15.00
C GLN A 152 3.19 -18.19 -16.49
N ASN A 153 2.13 -17.49 -16.90
CA ASN A 153 1.62 -17.55 -18.26
C ASN A 153 2.37 -16.59 -19.19
N ILE A 154 3.13 -17.16 -20.12
CA ILE A 154 3.90 -16.43 -21.13
C ILE A 154 3.01 -15.57 -22.05
N ASP A 155 1.76 -15.95 -22.27
CA ASP A 155 0.83 -15.17 -23.10
C ASP A 155 0.40 -13.86 -22.41
N GLN A 156 0.54 -13.79 -21.08
CA GLN A 156 0.27 -12.59 -20.28
C GLN A 156 1.54 -11.78 -19.97
N ILE A 157 2.69 -12.17 -20.54
CA ILE A 157 3.99 -11.57 -20.24
C ILE A 157 4.04 -10.07 -20.53
N GLU A 158 3.25 -9.58 -21.49
CA GLU A 158 3.19 -8.14 -21.79
C GLU A 158 2.65 -7.35 -20.59
N ILE A 159 1.68 -7.89 -19.85
CA ILE A 159 1.07 -7.23 -18.70
C ILE A 159 2.05 -7.22 -17.51
N SER A 160 2.80 -8.30 -17.30
CA SER A 160 3.79 -8.42 -16.21
C SER A 160 5.20 -7.94 -16.59
N ARG A 161 5.44 -7.55 -17.85
CA ARG A 161 6.76 -7.14 -18.36
C ARG A 161 7.39 -6.07 -17.49
N THR A 162 6.67 -4.99 -17.21
CA THR A 162 7.21 -3.87 -16.42
C THR A 162 7.65 -4.35 -15.03
N TYR A 163 6.91 -5.25 -14.39
CA TYR A 163 7.31 -5.81 -13.10
C TYR A 163 8.64 -6.58 -13.20
N TYR A 164 8.74 -7.52 -14.13
CA TYR A 164 9.96 -8.34 -14.29
C TYR A 164 11.17 -7.52 -14.74
N GLU A 165 10.99 -6.50 -15.59
CA GLU A 165 12.06 -5.59 -15.98
C GLU A 165 12.61 -4.80 -14.79
N GLN A 166 11.76 -4.38 -13.85
CA GLN A 166 12.22 -3.69 -12.63
C GLN A 166 12.82 -4.66 -11.61
N LEU A 167 12.20 -5.83 -11.40
CA LEU A 167 12.68 -6.87 -10.49
C LEU A 167 14.09 -7.34 -10.88
N PHE A 168 14.27 -7.61 -12.16
CA PHE A 168 15.54 -8.04 -12.74
C PHE A 168 16.34 -6.87 -13.30
N LYS A 169 16.10 -5.62 -12.89
CA LYS A 169 16.92 -4.50 -13.37
C LYS A 169 18.37 -4.68 -12.95
N ARG A 170 19.32 -4.39 -13.85
CA ARG A 170 20.75 -4.37 -13.49
C ARG A 170 21.01 -3.28 -12.46
N LYS A 171 21.70 -3.64 -11.37
CA LYS A 171 22.02 -2.71 -10.28
C LYS A 171 23.15 -1.77 -10.69
N LEU A 172 23.17 -0.56 -10.11
CA LEU A 172 24.26 0.39 -10.37
C LEU A 172 25.60 -0.20 -9.88
N GLY A 173 26.59 -0.24 -10.76
CA GLY A 173 27.90 -0.83 -10.47
C GLY A 173 27.99 -2.35 -10.63
N GLU A 174 26.89 -3.02 -11.00
CA GLU A 174 26.88 -4.47 -11.26
C GLU A 174 27.49 -4.77 -12.65
N SER A 175 28.45 -5.69 -12.70
CA SER A 175 29.02 -6.17 -13.96
C SER A 175 27.99 -7.00 -14.74
N LEU A 176 28.19 -7.18 -16.05
CA LEU A 176 27.31 -8.03 -16.86
C LEU A 176 27.29 -9.48 -16.36
N ASP A 177 28.43 -10.03 -15.94
CA ASP A 177 28.49 -11.41 -15.43
C ASP A 177 27.77 -11.54 -14.08
N GLN A 178 27.92 -10.56 -13.18
CA GLN A 178 27.18 -10.52 -11.91
C GLN A 178 25.68 -10.44 -12.15
N TYR A 179 25.28 -9.60 -13.10
CA TYR A 179 23.90 -9.43 -13.51
C TYR A 179 23.29 -10.72 -14.06
N TYR A 180 23.94 -11.35 -15.05
CA TYR A 180 23.44 -12.59 -15.66
C TYR A 180 23.38 -13.74 -14.66
N ASN A 181 24.41 -13.91 -13.84
CA ASN A 181 24.36 -14.91 -12.76
C ASN A 181 23.16 -14.63 -11.85
N ARG A 182 22.98 -13.38 -11.39
CA ARG A 182 21.88 -13.04 -10.49
C ARG A 182 20.51 -13.33 -11.10
N ILE A 183 20.21 -12.92 -12.34
CA ILE A 183 18.88 -13.15 -12.93
C ILE A 183 18.63 -14.64 -13.20
N MET A 184 19.65 -15.41 -13.58
CA MET A 184 19.52 -16.85 -13.80
C MET A 184 19.30 -17.61 -12.49
N TYR A 185 19.95 -17.21 -11.38
CA TYR A 185 19.73 -17.80 -10.06
C TYR A 185 18.44 -17.30 -9.37
N GLN A 186 18.10 -16.01 -9.49
CA GLN A 186 16.85 -15.45 -8.93
C GLN A 186 15.62 -15.99 -9.68
N GLY A 187 15.67 -16.08 -11.01
CA GLY A 187 14.56 -16.64 -11.80
C GLY A 187 14.22 -18.09 -11.44
N LEU A 188 15.20 -18.86 -10.97
CA LEU A 188 15.01 -20.24 -10.49
C LEU A 188 14.44 -20.34 -9.07
N ASN A 189 14.57 -19.29 -8.25
CA ASN A 189 14.18 -19.29 -6.83
C ASN A 189 12.97 -18.39 -6.53
N GLU A 190 12.57 -17.51 -7.46
CA GLU A 190 11.38 -16.65 -7.36
C GLU A 190 10.21 -17.16 -8.21
N THR A 191 10.31 -18.39 -8.76
CA THR A 191 9.14 -19.12 -9.27
C THR A 191 8.30 -19.58 -8.06
N PRO A 192 6.98 -19.26 -7.99
CA PRO A 192 6.09 -19.76 -6.95
C PRO A 192 6.07 -21.29 -6.86
#